data_AF-A0A7X7LQN4-F1
#
_entry.id   AF-A0A7X7LQN4-F1
#
_cell.length_a   1.000
_cell.length_b   1.000
_cell.length_c   1.000
_cell.angle_alpha   90.00
_cell.angle_beta   90.00
_cell.angle_gamma   90.00
#
_symmetry.space_group_name_H-M   'P 1'
#
loop_
_entity.id
_entity.type
_entity.pdbx_description
1 polymer ?
#
loop_
_entity_poly.entity_id
_entity_poly.type
_entity_poly.pdbx_seq_one_letter_code
_entity_poly.pdbx_strand_id
1 'polypeptide(L)'
;CGLITCCSSFLGDFQPISIKMAKNQSLSLNPTNISGLCGKLLCCLHYEDGGYKESRKQMPKIDSYVKTVEGRGRVTQLNFVTMTARVDFENGTNGYYHVSDMEFREKAIEENIDENGGELKDLEG
;
A
#
# COMPACT_ATOMS: atom_id res chain seq x y z
N CYS A 1 -20.55 12.43 -0.85
CA CYS A 1 -20.02 13.81 -0.81
C CYS A 1 -20.39 14.66 -2.03
N GLY A 2 -20.98 14.11 -3.10
CA GLY A 2 -21.42 14.90 -4.27
C GLY A 2 -20.29 15.27 -5.26
N LEU A 3 -19.06 14.79 -5.02
CA LEU A 3 -17.93 14.95 -5.94
C LEU A 3 -18.09 14.02 -7.15
N ILE A 4 -17.58 14.46 -8.31
CA ILE A 4 -17.50 13.64 -9.52
C ILE A 4 -16.61 12.41 -9.29
N THR A 5 -16.99 11.27 -9.86
CA THR A 5 -16.26 10.01 -9.71
C THR A 5 -14.98 9.98 -10.55
N CYS A 6 -13.97 9.22 -10.10
CA CYS A 6 -12.69 9.08 -10.82
C CYS A 6 -12.88 8.68 -12.30
N CYS A 7 -13.80 7.75 -12.55
CA CYS A 7 -14.10 7.25 -13.88
C CYS A 7 -14.83 8.24 -14.79
N SER A 8 -15.61 9.17 -14.23
CA SER A 8 -16.30 10.21 -15.01
C SER A 8 -15.48 11.49 -15.15
N SER A 9 -14.24 11.50 -14.62
CA SER A 9 -13.36 12.65 -14.62
C SER A 9 -12.11 12.40 -15.48
N PHE A 10 -11.07 11.78 -14.91
CA PHE A 10 -9.75 11.73 -15.52
C PHE A 10 -9.27 10.32 -15.89
N LEU A 11 -9.88 9.26 -15.34
CA LEU A 11 -9.42 7.89 -15.62
C LEU A 11 -9.90 7.36 -16.96
N GLY A 12 -11.14 7.64 -17.36
CA GLY A 12 -11.72 7.31 -18.67
C GLY A 12 -11.82 5.81 -18.98
N ASP A 13 -10.68 5.16 -19.20
CA ASP A 13 -10.54 3.76 -19.59
C ASP A 13 -10.37 2.83 -18.38
N PHE A 14 -11.03 1.67 -18.41
CA PHE A 14 -11.08 0.76 -17.27
C PHE A 14 -10.22 -0.46 -17.50
N GLN A 15 -9.11 -0.53 -16.77
CA GLN A 15 -8.34 -1.75 -16.63
C GLN A 15 -8.96 -2.67 -15.58
N PRO A 16 -8.80 -4.00 -15.70
CA PRO A 16 -9.30 -4.94 -14.70
C PRO A 16 -8.65 -4.68 -13.33
N ILE A 17 -9.49 -4.54 -12.30
CA ILE A 17 -9.06 -4.33 -10.91
C ILE A 17 -9.14 -5.65 -10.17
N SER A 18 -8.08 -6.02 -9.44
CA SER A 18 -8.06 -7.26 -8.65
C SER A 18 -8.13 -6.98 -7.14
N ILE A 19 -8.67 -7.94 -6.39
CA ILE A 19 -8.71 -7.90 -4.91
C ILE A 19 -7.29 -7.81 -4.30
N LYS A 20 -6.26 -8.31 -5.00
CA LYS A 20 -4.86 -8.20 -4.60
C LYS A 20 -4.42 -6.73 -4.49
N MET A 21 -4.93 -5.84 -5.35
CA MET A 21 -4.61 -4.42 -5.34
C MET A 21 -5.15 -3.72 -4.09
N ALA A 22 -6.38 -4.06 -3.67
CA ALA A 22 -6.93 -3.57 -2.41
C ALA A 22 -6.09 -3.99 -1.20
N LYS A 23 -5.62 -5.25 -1.17
CA LYS A 23 -4.69 -5.74 -0.14
C LYS A 23 -3.36 -4.98 -0.16
N ASN A 24 -2.80 -4.72 -1.34
CA ASN A 24 -1.55 -3.96 -1.50
C ASN A 24 -1.67 -2.53 -0.98
N GLN A 25 -2.87 -1.95 -0.95
CA GLN A 25 -3.13 -0.62 -0.42
C GLN A 25 -3.57 -0.65 1.04
N SER A 26 -3.45 -1.81 1.70
CA SER A 26 -3.86 -2.02 3.10
C SER A 26 -5.33 -1.71 3.36
N LEU A 27 -6.19 -1.84 2.34
CA LEU A 27 -7.63 -1.64 2.46
C LEU A 27 -8.29 -2.93 2.95
N SER A 28 -9.33 -2.80 3.77
CA SER A 28 -10.10 -3.96 4.21
C SER A 28 -10.95 -4.49 3.05
N LEU A 29 -11.11 -5.81 2.98
CA LEU A 29 -11.87 -6.48 1.91
C LEU A 29 -13.39 -6.41 2.10
N ASN A 30 -13.87 -5.49 2.93
CA ASN A 30 -15.30 -5.28 3.09
C ASN A 30 -15.84 -4.63 1.80
N PRO A 31 -16.85 -5.22 1.12
CA PRO A 31 -17.38 -4.70 -0.13
C PRO A 31 -17.80 -3.23 -0.05
N THR A 32 -18.24 -2.73 1.11
CA THR A 32 -18.60 -1.32 1.31
C THR A 32 -17.40 -0.38 1.16
N ASN A 33 -16.19 -0.82 1.47
CA ASN A 33 -14.98 0.00 1.47
C ASN A 33 -14.24 -0.02 0.12
N ILE A 34 -14.40 -1.10 -0.66
CA ILE A 34 -13.65 -1.30 -1.92
C ILE A 34 -14.51 -1.25 -3.18
N SER A 35 -15.83 -1.14 -3.05
CA SER A 35 -16.76 -1.01 -4.18
C SER A 35 -17.10 0.45 -4.44
N GLY A 36 -17.08 0.82 -5.72
CA GLY A 36 -17.61 2.10 -6.18
C GLY A 36 -19.14 2.10 -6.27
N LEU A 37 -19.70 3.28 -6.49
CA LEU A 37 -21.15 3.49 -6.66
C LEU A 37 -21.76 2.70 -7.83
N CYS A 38 -20.93 2.31 -8.79
CA CYS A 38 -21.31 1.48 -9.93
C CYS A 38 -21.36 -0.03 -9.62
N GLY A 39 -21.09 -0.44 -8.36
CA GLY A 39 -21.10 -1.84 -7.93
C GLY A 39 -19.86 -2.65 -8.32
N LYS A 40 -18.88 -2.04 -8.98
CA LYS A 40 -17.56 -2.63 -9.29
C LYS A 40 -16.52 -2.16 -8.27
N LEU A 41 -15.33 -2.78 -8.27
CA LEU A 41 -14.20 -2.30 -7.46
C LEU A 41 -13.80 -0.86 -7.85
N LEU A 42 -13.29 -0.10 -6.89
CA LEU A 42 -12.90 1.30 -7.06
C LEU A 42 -11.80 1.49 -8.12
N CYS A 43 -12.04 2.37 -9.11
CA CYS A 43 -11.09 2.66 -10.19
C CYS A 43 -9.72 3.18 -9.72
N CYS A 44 -9.70 3.89 -8.59
CA CYS A 44 -8.48 4.43 -8.01
C CYS A 44 -7.51 3.34 -7.54
N LEU A 45 -8.01 2.14 -7.20
CA LEU A 45 -7.14 1.02 -6.82
C LEU A 45 -6.16 0.67 -7.93
N HIS A 46 -6.58 0.72 -9.19
CA HIS A 46 -5.67 0.49 -10.31
C HIS A 46 -4.69 1.64 -10.48
N TYR A 47 -5.21 2.86 -10.47
CA TYR A 47 -4.41 4.07 -10.65
C TYR A 47 -3.29 4.20 -9.61
N GLU A 48 -3.57 3.88 -8.35
CA GLU A 48 -2.63 4.05 -7.23
C GLU A 48 -1.65 2.87 -7.07
N ASP A 49 -1.97 1.67 -7.61
CA ASP A 49 -1.20 0.44 -7.35
C ASP A 49 0.27 0.55 -7.78
N GLY A 50 0.58 1.26 -8.87
CA GLY A 50 1.95 1.54 -9.29
C GLY A 50 2.76 2.27 -8.21
N GLY A 51 2.22 3.38 -7.71
CA GLY A 51 2.85 4.16 -6.64
C GLY A 51 3.00 3.35 -5.34
N TYR A 52 1.99 2.58 -4.95
CA TYR A 52 2.08 1.71 -3.77
C TYR A 52 3.15 0.63 -3.92
N LYS A 53 3.29 0.02 -5.11
CA LYS A 53 4.34 -0.98 -5.38
C LYS A 53 5.73 -0.36 -5.25
N GLU A 54 5.94 0.84 -5.80
CA GLU A 54 7.22 1.54 -5.70
C GLU A 54 7.54 1.95 -4.26
N SER A 55 6.58 2.54 -3.53
CA SER A 55 6.76 2.90 -2.12
C SER A 55 7.10 1.69 -1.26
N ARG A 56 6.42 0.55 -1.46
CA ARG A 56 6.69 -0.68 -0.69
C ARG A 56 8.11 -1.22 -0.89
N LYS A 57 8.72 -1.05 -2.07
CA LYS A 57 10.11 -1.47 -2.33
C LYS A 57 11.14 -0.66 -1.54
N GLN A 58 10.78 0.57 -1.18
CA GLN A 58 11.64 1.49 -0.46
C GLN A 58 11.42 1.45 1.06
N MET A 59 10.37 0.78 1.52
CA MET A 59 10.01 0.74 2.94
C MET A 59 10.78 -0.33 3.73
N PRO A 60 11.06 -0.08 5.03
CA PRO A 60 11.57 -1.11 5.92
C PRO A 60 10.51 -2.18 6.21
N LYS A 61 10.94 -3.37 6.57
CA LYS A 61 10.04 -4.46 6.98
C LYS A 61 9.36 -4.10 8.32
N ILE A 62 8.07 -4.37 8.43
CA ILE A 62 7.36 -4.25 9.71
C ILE A 62 7.98 -5.22 10.74
N ASP A 63 8.06 -4.81 11.99
CA ASP A 63 8.74 -5.51 13.09
C ASP A 63 10.28 -5.59 12.98
N SER A 64 10.89 -5.09 11.90
CA SER A 64 12.35 -5.00 11.79
C SER A 64 12.92 -3.83 12.58
N TYR A 65 14.22 -3.92 12.88
CA TYR A 65 14.95 -2.83 13.53
C TYR A 65 15.59 -1.89 12.53
N VAL A 66 15.39 -0.60 12.76
CA VAL A 66 15.96 0.49 11.95
C VAL A 66 16.78 1.41 12.85
N LYS A 67 17.75 2.12 12.25
CA LYS A 67 18.52 3.14 12.94
C LYS A 67 18.08 4.52 12.46
N THR A 68 17.70 5.38 13.38
CA THR A 68 17.29 6.76 13.15
C THR A 68 18.27 7.71 13.87
N VAL A 69 18.02 9.01 13.76
CA VAL A 69 18.79 10.05 14.48
C VAL A 69 18.72 9.93 16.01
N GLU A 70 17.67 9.31 16.55
CA GLU A 70 17.47 9.12 18.00
C GLU A 70 18.03 7.78 18.49
N GLY A 71 18.40 6.87 17.58
CA GLY A 71 19.00 5.58 17.91
C GLY A 71 18.35 4.42 17.17
N ARG A 72 18.49 3.22 17.71
CA ARG A 72 17.93 2.00 17.14
C ARG A 72 16.54 1.74 17.71
N GLY A 73 15.56 1.49 16.85
CA GLY A 73 14.19 1.17 17.26
C GLY A 73 13.52 0.16 16.34
N ARG A 74 12.36 -0.34 16.75
CA ARG A 74 11.57 -1.34 16.02
C ARG A 74 10.44 -0.68 15.26
N VAL A 75 10.27 -1.02 13.99
CA VAL A 75 9.18 -0.51 13.15
C VAL A 75 7.87 -1.17 13.54
N THR A 76 6.89 -0.38 13.97
CA THR A 76 5.57 -0.87 14.39
C THR A 76 4.46 -0.57 13.37
N GLN A 77 4.63 0.46 12.54
CA GLN A 77 3.65 0.86 11.54
C GLN A 77 4.33 1.49 10.32
N LEU A 78 3.72 1.32 9.14
CA LEU A 78 4.18 1.90 7.87
C LEU A 78 3.06 2.70 7.21
N ASN A 79 3.41 3.84 6.62
CA ASN A 79 2.54 4.61 5.73
C ASN A 79 3.21 4.78 4.36
N PHE A 80 2.74 4.01 3.38
CA PHE A 80 3.29 3.96 2.02
C PHE A 80 3.07 5.24 1.21
N VAL A 81 2.03 6.01 1.53
CA VAL A 81 1.70 7.25 0.80
C VAL A 81 2.62 8.37 1.23
N THR A 82 2.82 8.55 2.54
CA THR A 82 3.68 9.62 3.07
C THR A 82 5.13 9.20 3.24
N MET A 83 5.48 7.97 2.89
CA MET A 83 6.82 7.40 3.09
C MET A 83 7.34 7.54 4.53
N THR A 84 6.46 7.32 5.52
CA THR A 84 6.80 7.38 6.94
C THR A 84 6.62 6.04 7.65
N ALA A 85 7.41 5.81 8.70
CA ALA A 85 7.27 4.67 9.59
C ALA A 85 7.19 5.13 11.04
N ARG A 86 6.39 4.42 11.85
CA ARG A 86 6.42 4.55 13.30
C ARG A 86 7.49 3.62 13.86
N VAL A 87 8.37 4.18 14.67
CA VAL A 87 9.47 3.46 15.32
C VAL A 87 9.32 3.57 16.83
N ASP A 88 9.32 2.42 17.50
CA ASP A 88 9.27 2.30 18.95
C ASP A 88 10.68 1.93 19.47
N PHE A 89 11.19 2.70 20.44
CA PHE A 89 12.52 2.53 21.02
C PHE A 89 12.46 1.78 22.35
N GLU A 90 13.58 1.17 22.77
CA GLU A 90 13.66 0.39 24.02
C GLU A 90 13.40 1.22 25.28
N ASN A 91 13.64 2.53 25.23
CA ASN A 91 13.35 3.46 26.32
C ASN A 91 11.84 3.77 26.49
N GLY A 92 10.97 3.16 25.68
CA GLY A 92 9.52 3.36 25.71
C GLY A 92 9.03 4.59 24.91
N THR A 93 9.94 5.35 24.30
CA THR A 93 9.57 6.43 23.39
C THR A 93 9.20 5.89 22.01
N ASN A 94 8.41 6.66 21.26
CA ASN A 94 8.10 6.35 19.87
C ASN A 94 8.02 7.63 19.05
N GLY A 95 8.27 7.50 17.75
CA GLY A 95 8.28 8.62 16.81
C GLY A 95 7.92 8.19 15.39
N TYR A 96 7.59 9.17 14.55
CA TYR A 96 7.39 8.98 13.13
C TYR A 96 8.59 9.54 12.37
N TYR A 97 9.19 8.71 11.52
CA TYR A 97 10.36 9.09 10.72
C TYR A 97 10.07 8.86 9.25
N HIS A 98 10.57 9.75 8.41
CA HIS A 98 10.55 9.52 6.96
C HIS A 98 11.56 8.44 6.60
N VAL A 99 11.25 7.64 5.57
CA VAL A 99 12.12 6.53 5.10
C VAL A 99 13.54 6.98 4.81
N SER A 100 13.70 8.20 4.28
CA SER A 100 15.01 8.80 3.97
C SER A 100 15.88 9.09 5.20
N ASP A 101 15.28 9.22 6.39
CA ASP A 101 15.98 9.53 7.64
C ASP A 101 16.34 8.27 8.44
N MET A 102 16.18 7.08 7.84
CA MET A 102 16.38 5.79 8.49
C MET A 102 17.38 4.92 7.72
N GLU A 103 18.23 4.22 8.46
CA GLU A 103 19.11 3.18 7.92
C GLU A 103 18.56 1.79 8.27
N PHE A 104 18.36 0.94 7.26
CA PHE A 104 17.81 -0.41 7.43
C PHE A 104 18.25 -1.37 6.31
N ARG A 105 18.27 -2.67 6.62
CA ARG A 105 18.66 -3.73 5.66
C ARG A 105 17.47 -4.57 5.19
N GLU A 106 16.47 -4.77 6.04
CA GLU A 106 15.28 -5.56 5.73
C GLU A 106 14.20 -4.67 5.10
N LYS A 107 13.74 -5.02 3.90
CA LYS A 107 12.72 -4.28 3.15
C LYS A 107 11.35 -4.94 3.27
N ALA A 108 10.28 -4.16 3.10
CA ALA A 108 8.90 -4.63 3.21
C ALA A 108 8.47 -5.62 2.11
N ILE A 109 9.20 -5.69 0.99
CA ILE A 109 8.98 -6.67 -0.07
C ILE A 109 10.20 -7.62 -0.11
N GLU A 110 9.96 -8.92 0.09
CA GLU A 110 10.86 -9.98 -0.33
C GLU A 110 10.69 -10.16 -1.85
N GLU A 111 11.78 -10.19 -2.62
CA GLU A 111 11.78 -10.35 -4.08
C GLU A 111 11.19 -11.72 -4.50
N ASN A 112 9.87 -11.85 -4.50
CA ASN A 112 9.12 -12.89 -5.20
C ASN A 112 7.96 -12.19 -5.91
N ILE A 113 8.31 -11.49 -6.98
CA ILE A 113 7.35 -10.83 -7.84
C ILE A 113 6.66 -11.91 -8.68
N ASP A 114 5.48 -12.34 -8.25
CA ASP A 114 4.51 -12.94 -9.17
C ASP A 114 4.05 -11.83 -10.14
N GLU A 115 4.80 -11.69 -11.24
CA GLU A 115 4.49 -10.81 -12.37
C GLU A 115 3.31 -11.31 -13.22
N ASN A 116 2.67 -12.44 -12.86
CA ASN A 116 1.48 -12.86 -13.57
C ASN A 116 0.26 -12.14 -13.01
N GLY A 117 -0.15 -11.08 -13.72
CA GLY A 117 -1.54 -10.66 -13.76
C GLY A 117 -2.38 -11.90 -14.07
N GLY A 118 -3.09 -12.39 -13.05
CA GLY A 118 -3.99 -13.53 -13.17
C GLY A 118 -5.07 -13.21 -14.19
N GLU A 119 -4.91 -13.78 -15.38
CA GLU A 119 -5.92 -13.88 -16.43
C GLU A 119 -7.15 -14.54 -15.80
N LEU A 120 -8.23 -13.77 -15.63
CA LEU A 120 -9.50 -14.28 -15.14
C LEU A 120 -10.17 -15.05 -16.29
N LYS A 121 -9.87 -16.34 -16.39
CA LYS A 121 -10.65 -17.27 -17.23
C LYS A 121 -11.93 -17.65 -16.49
N ASP A 122 -13.03 -17.16 -17.06
CA ASP A 122 -14.34 -17.80 -17.14
C ASP A 122 -15.06 -18.09 -15.81
N LEU A 123 -16.04 -17.23 -15.49
CA LEU A 123 -17.29 -17.65 -14.87
C LEU A 123 -18.46 -17.20 -15.74
N GLU A 124 -18.67 -17.94 -16.82
CA GLU A 124 -20.01 -18.21 -17.31
C GLU A 124 -20.36 -19.63 -16.87
N GLY A 125 -21.43 -19.75 -16.08
CA GLY A 125 -21.96 -21.01 -15.54
C GLY A 125 -23.16 -20.73 -14.66
#